data_AF-A0A975B2P4-F1
#
_entry.id   AF-A0A975B2P4-F1
#
_cell.length_a   1.000
_cell.length_b   1.000
_cell.length_c   1.000
_cell.angle_alpha   90.00
_cell.angle_beta   90.00
_cell.angle_gamma   90.00
#
_symmetry.space_group_name_H-M   'P 1'
#
loop_
_entity.id
_entity.type
_entity.pdbx_description
1 polymer ?
#
loop_
_entity_poly.entity_id
_entity_poly.type
_entity_poly.pdbx_seq_one_letter_code
_entity_poly.pdbx_strand_id
1 'polypeptide(L)'
;MKIEHIKIYCEIASSKSVVARATKVSFVVGTTLNLINQGDSLIALDLINVSIIKLVLTYFVPYGVTTYTATAMKVEFQIGTKAIVDADLQCVNCKQEIHVDKDEIIPECKSCGIKTHWQLK
;
A
#
# COMPACT_ATOMS: atom_id res chain seq x y z
N MET A 1 4.43 0.47 20.85
CA MET A 1 3.10 0.10 20.30
C MET A 1 2.51 1.12 19.32
N LYS A 2 1.66 2.10 19.68
CA LYS A 2 0.94 2.90 18.63
C LYS A 2 1.85 3.71 17.68
N ILE A 3 2.95 4.28 18.18
CA ILE A 3 3.87 5.10 17.37
C ILE A 3 4.71 4.23 16.42
N GLU A 4 5.18 3.07 16.88
CA GLU A 4 5.97 2.13 16.06
C GLU A 4 5.14 1.54 14.94
N HIS A 5 3.87 1.21 15.22
CA HIS A 5 2.95 0.75 14.19
C HIS A 5 2.81 1.82 13.11
N ILE A 6 2.52 3.08 13.49
CA ILE A 6 2.41 4.19 12.51
C ILE A 6 3.70 4.34 11.69
N LYS A 7 4.88 4.24 12.32
CA LYS A 7 6.17 4.30 11.63
C LYS A 7 6.28 3.20 10.56
N ILE A 8 5.95 1.96 10.92
CA ILE A 8 5.94 0.81 10.01
C ILE A 8 4.95 1.03 8.86
N TYR A 9 3.72 1.47 9.14
CA TYR A 9 2.73 1.80 8.11
C TYR A 9 3.27 2.86 7.13
N CYS A 10 3.86 3.95 7.64
CA CYS A 10 4.43 5.00 6.82
C CYS A 10 5.63 4.53 5.98
N GLU A 11 6.49 3.68 6.54
CA GLU A 11 7.66 3.14 5.85
C GLU A 11 7.26 2.19 4.73
N ILE A 12 6.29 1.31 4.97
CA ILE A 12 5.72 0.42 3.95
C ILE A 12 5.00 1.25 2.87
N ALA A 13 4.19 2.23 3.25
CA ALA A 13 3.47 3.09 2.31
C ALA A 13 4.41 3.89 1.40
N SER A 14 5.57 4.30 1.94
CA SER A 14 6.61 5.03 1.20
C SER A 14 7.61 4.10 0.49
N SER A 15 7.43 2.78 0.59
CA SER A 15 8.34 1.84 -0.06
C SER A 15 8.25 1.95 -1.58
N LYS A 16 9.40 1.81 -2.27
CA LYS A 16 9.48 1.90 -3.74
C LYS A 16 8.47 1.00 -4.45
N SER A 17 8.24 -0.20 -3.91
CA SER A 17 7.27 -1.16 -4.45
C SER A 17 5.83 -0.66 -4.40
N VAL A 18 5.43 0.01 -3.32
CA VAL A 18 4.08 0.58 -3.14
C VAL A 18 3.93 1.83 -4.00
N VAL A 19 4.89 2.76 -3.91
CA VAL A 19 4.86 4.02 -4.67
C VAL A 19 4.85 3.76 -6.18
N ALA A 20 5.72 2.88 -6.70
CA ALA A 20 5.75 2.57 -8.13
C ALA A 20 4.42 1.98 -8.63
N ARG A 21 3.81 1.08 -7.86
CA ARG A 21 2.50 0.50 -8.18
C ARG A 21 1.40 1.57 -8.13
N ALA A 22 1.36 2.37 -7.07
CA ALA A 22 0.36 3.41 -6.88
C ALA A 22 0.43 4.49 -7.97
N THR A 23 1.64 4.93 -8.35
CA THR A 23 1.84 5.88 -9.46
C THR A 23 1.38 5.30 -10.79
N LYS A 24 1.73 4.04 -11.10
CA LYS A 24 1.30 3.39 -12.35
C LYS A 24 -0.21 3.27 -12.46
N VAL A 25 -0.87 2.83 -11.38
CA VAL A 25 -2.34 2.71 -11.33
C VAL A 25 -3.00 4.08 -11.41
N SER A 26 -2.50 5.05 -10.64
CA SER A 26 -3.00 6.43 -10.65
C SER A 26 -2.93 7.06 -12.03
N PHE A 27 -1.85 6.83 -12.78
CA PHE A 27 -1.73 7.37 -14.13
C PHE A 27 -2.76 6.75 -15.08
N VAL A 28 -2.85 5.41 -15.14
CA VAL A 28 -3.78 4.73 -16.06
C VAL A 28 -5.25 5.03 -15.71
N VAL A 29 -5.61 4.85 -14.45
CA VAL A 29 -6.99 5.05 -13.98
C VAL A 29 -7.34 6.54 -13.97
N GLY A 30 -6.43 7.39 -13.51
CA GLY A 30 -6.64 8.82 -13.43
C GLY A 30 -6.78 9.48 -14.80
N THR A 31 -5.97 9.09 -15.79
CA THR A 31 -6.14 9.55 -17.18
C THR A 31 -7.49 9.12 -17.73
N THR A 32 -7.89 7.85 -17.53
CA THR A 32 -9.19 7.34 -17.97
C THR A 32 -10.35 8.12 -17.35
N LEU A 33 -10.31 8.35 -16.03
CA LEU A 33 -11.34 9.10 -15.32
C LEU A 33 -11.38 10.58 -15.73
N ASN A 34 -10.22 11.18 -15.97
CA ASN A 34 -10.14 12.59 -16.38
C ASN A 34 -10.72 12.78 -17.79
N LEU A 35 -10.50 11.82 -18.70
CA LEU A 35 -11.13 11.79 -20.02
C LEU A 35 -12.66 11.63 -19.93
N ILE A 36 -13.17 10.80 -19.01
CA ILE A 36 -14.61 10.62 -18.83
C ILE A 36 -15.27 11.86 -18.19
N ASN A 37 -14.59 12.52 -17.25
CA ASN A 37 -15.19 13.59 -16.44
C ASN A 37 -15.13 14.96 -17.12
N GLN A 38 -14.07 15.26 -17.86
CA GLN A 38 -13.85 16.56 -18.49
C GLN A 38 -12.99 16.45 -19.77
N GLY A 39 -13.07 15.31 -20.46
CA GLY A 39 -12.33 15.05 -21.69
C GLY A 39 -12.68 16.03 -22.81
N ASP A 40 -13.95 16.41 -22.94
CA ASP A 40 -14.39 17.36 -23.96
C ASP A 40 -13.67 18.72 -23.82
N SER A 41 -13.64 19.27 -22.60
CA SER A 41 -12.92 20.52 -22.30
C SER A 41 -11.41 20.39 -22.46
N LEU A 42 -10.82 19.24 -22.11
CA LEU A 42 -9.39 18.97 -22.26
C LEU A 42 -8.96 18.88 -23.73
N ILE A 43 -9.76 18.21 -24.56
CA ILE A 43 -9.50 18.04 -26.00
C ILE A 43 -9.71 19.38 -26.72
N ALA A 44 -10.71 20.16 -26.30
CA ALA A 44 -10.96 21.50 -26.82
C ALA A 44 -9.92 22.56 -26.36
N LEU A 45 -8.95 22.19 -25.52
CA LEU A 45 -8.00 23.10 -24.86
C LEU A 45 -8.69 24.25 -24.07
N ASP A 46 -9.92 24.01 -23.62
CA ASP A 46 -10.72 25.00 -22.92
C ASP A 46 -10.40 25.00 -21.41
N LEU A 47 -9.26 25.62 -21.09
CA LEU A 47 -8.73 25.71 -19.72
C LEU A 47 -9.63 26.50 -18.76
N ILE A 48 -10.57 27.30 -19.28
CA ILE A 48 -11.53 28.07 -18.46
C ILE A 48 -12.58 27.14 -17.86
N ASN A 49 -12.99 26.11 -18.61
CA ASN A 49 -14.01 25.15 -18.19
C ASN A 49 -13.42 23.91 -17.48
N VAL A 50 -12.10 23.73 -17.50
CA VAL A 50 -11.44 22.63 -16.78
C VAL A 50 -11.40 22.92 -15.28
N SER A 51 -11.97 22.02 -14.49
CA SER A 51 -11.85 22.09 -13.03
C SER A 51 -10.52 21.48 -12.59
N ILE A 52 -9.61 22.32 -12.10
CA ILE A 52 -8.31 21.90 -11.55
C ILE A 52 -8.51 20.94 -10.37
N ILE A 53 -9.51 21.20 -9.51
CA ILE A 53 -9.83 20.32 -8.36
C ILE A 53 -10.21 18.93 -8.85
N LYS A 54 -11.10 18.83 -9.86
CA LYS A 54 -11.48 17.54 -10.45
C LYS A 54 -10.26 16.84 -11.02
N LEU A 55 -9.44 17.57 -11.79
CA LEU A 55 -8.22 17.03 -12.42
C LEU A 55 -7.29 16.42 -11.38
N VAL A 56 -6.96 17.16 -10.32
CA VAL A 56 -6.07 16.70 -9.24
C VAL A 56 -6.65 15.48 -8.53
N LEU A 57 -7.94 15.52 -8.16
CA LEU A 57 -8.59 14.40 -7.47
C LEU A 57 -8.64 13.12 -8.32
N THR A 58 -8.79 13.23 -9.65
CA THR A 58 -8.80 12.06 -10.53
C THR A 58 -7.49 11.26 -10.50
N TYR A 59 -6.36 11.90 -10.20
CA TYR A 59 -5.09 11.18 -9.99
C TYR A 59 -4.84 10.85 -8.51
N PHE A 60 -5.20 11.76 -7.61
CA PHE A 60 -4.93 11.61 -6.18
C PHE A 60 -5.72 10.45 -5.56
N VAL A 61 -6.99 10.30 -5.90
CA VAL A 61 -7.86 9.24 -5.37
C VAL A 61 -7.34 7.83 -5.71
N PRO A 62 -7.09 7.47 -6.98
CA PRO A 62 -6.56 6.14 -7.29
C PRO A 62 -5.15 5.90 -6.73
N TYR A 63 -4.33 6.95 -6.59
CA TYR A 63 -3.05 6.84 -5.90
C TYR A 63 -3.23 6.44 -4.42
N GLY A 64 -4.09 7.16 -3.70
CA GLY A 64 -4.35 6.94 -2.28
C GLY A 64 -4.93 5.56 -1.99
N VAL A 65 -5.95 5.14 -2.74
CA VAL A 65 -6.58 3.81 -2.58
C VAL A 65 -5.58 2.69 -2.88
N THR A 66 -4.74 2.84 -3.91
CA THR A 66 -3.72 1.84 -4.24
C THR A 66 -2.63 1.77 -3.18
N THR A 67 -2.21 2.92 -2.63
CA THR A 67 -1.22 2.99 -1.54
C THR A 67 -1.76 2.32 -0.28
N TYR A 68 -3.00 2.62 0.11
CA TYR A 68 -3.65 2.04 1.29
C TYR A 68 -3.73 0.51 1.20
N THR A 69 -4.31 0.01 0.11
CA THR A 69 -4.50 -1.44 -0.10
C THR A 69 -3.17 -2.19 -0.15
N ALA A 70 -2.17 -1.65 -0.85
CA ALA A 70 -0.85 -2.27 -0.91
C ALA A 70 -0.14 -2.28 0.46
N THR A 71 -0.30 -1.22 1.25
CA THR A 71 0.28 -1.13 2.60
C THR A 71 -0.39 -2.11 3.55
N ALA A 72 -1.73 -2.18 3.54
CA ALA A 72 -2.49 -3.11 4.37
C ALA A 72 -2.06 -4.56 4.13
N MET A 73 -1.97 -4.99 2.86
CA MET A 73 -1.50 -6.33 2.51
C MET A 73 -0.08 -6.64 2.98
N LYS A 74 0.81 -5.64 2.96
CA LYS A 74 2.22 -5.81 3.36
C LYS A 74 2.40 -5.86 4.88
N VAL A 75 1.51 -5.22 5.64
CA VAL A 75 1.46 -5.25 7.11
C VAL A 75 0.89 -6.57 7.65
N GLU A 76 0.25 -7.39 6.82
CA GLU A 76 -0.21 -8.73 7.24
C GLU A 76 0.92 -9.76 7.36
N PHE A 77 2.13 -9.45 6.87
CA PHE A 77 3.31 -10.32 6.92
C PHE A 77 3.01 -11.77 6.48
N GLN A 78 2.58 -11.93 5.23
CA GLN A 78 2.24 -13.23 4.67
C GLN A 78 3.47 -14.15 4.57
N ILE A 79 3.29 -15.42 4.96
CA ILE A 79 4.31 -16.47 4.94
C ILE A 79 4.90 -16.60 3.52
N GLY A 80 6.22 -16.71 3.42
CA GLY A 80 6.92 -16.90 2.15
C GLY A 80 7.11 -15.61 1.34
N THR A 81 6.59 -14.47 1.82
CA THR A 81 6.89 -13.15 1.24
C THR A 81 8.09 -12.51 1.92
N LYS A 82 8.75 -11.56 1.24
CA LYS A 82 9.86 -10.80 1.82
C LYS A 82 9.33 -9.67 2.70
N ALA A 83 9.85 -9.55 3.91
CA ALA A 83 9.61 -8.41 4.77
C ALA A 83 10.19 -7.14 4.15
N ILE A 84 9.49 -6.02 4.31
CA ILE A 84 9.85 -4.73 3.68
C ILE A 84 10.54 -3.80 4.68
N VAL A 85 10.33 -4.09 5.95
CA VAL A 85 10.80 -3.35 7.11
C VAL A 85 11.15 -4.36 8.19
N ASP A 86 12.04 -3.96 9.08
CA ASP A 86 12.35 -4.70 10.29
C ASP A 86 11.15 -4.63 11.23
N ALA A 87 10.68 -5.77 11.72
CA ALA A 87 9.49 -5.82 12.57
C ALA A 87 9.49 -7.01 13.54
N ASP A 88 9.02 -6.74 14.75
CA ASP A 88 8.67 -7.77 15.72
C ASP A 88 7.25 -8.27 15.43
N LEU A 89 7.13 -9.55 15.11
CA LEU A 89 5.88 -10.20 14.80
C LEU A 89 5.48 -11.13 15.94
N GLN A 90 4.18 -11.19 16.20
CA GLN A 90 3.58 -12.15 17.12
C GLN A 90 2.56 -13.01 16.36
N CYS A 91 2.58 -14.32 16.59
CA CYS A 91 1.57 -15.21 16.04
C CYS A 91 0.24 -14.99 16.76
N VAL A 92 -0.84 -14.73 16.01
CA VAL A 92 -2.17 -14.51 16.58
C VAL A 92 -2.65 -15.73 17.38
N ASN A 93 -2.34 -16.93 16.89
CA ASN A 93 -2.86 -18.20 17.39
C ASN A 93 -2.14 -18.73 18.63
N CYS A 94 -0.79 -18.75 18.63
CA CYS A 94 0.01 -19.31 19.73
C CYS A 94 0.81 -18.27 20.54
N LYS A 95 0.75 -16.98 20.16
CA LYS A 95 1.48 -15.87 20.80
C LYS A 95 3.01 -15.95 20.75
N GLN A 96 3.58 -16.89 20.01
CA GLN A 96 5.02 -16.94 19.75
C GLN A 96 5.46 -15.70 18.97
N GLU A 97 6.65 -15.20 19.30
CA GLU A 97 7.22 -14.00 18.71
C GLU A 97 8.44 -14.31 17.87
N ILE A 98 8.65 -13.53 16.82
CA ILE A 98 9.83 -13.57 15.97
C ILE A 98 10.22 -12.13 15.61
N HIS A 99 11.51 -11.91 15.43
CA HIS A 99 12.02 -10.72 14.75
C HIS A 99 12.24 -11.10 13.29
N VAL A 100 11.84 -10.23 12.36
CA VAL A 100 12.11 -10.41 10.93
C VAL A 100 12.84 -9.18 10.44
N ASP A 101 13.99 -9.40 9.83
CA ASP A 101 14.79 -8.34 9.19
C ASP A 101 14.22 -7.99 7.81
N LYS A 102 14.47 -6.77 7.37
CA LYS A 102 14.13 -6.33 6.02
C LYS A 102 14.75 -7.25 4.96
N ASP A 103 13.95 -7.54 3.93
CA ASP A 103 14.24 -8.46 2.82
C ASP A 103 14.35 -9.94 3.21
N GLU A 104 14.18 -10.29 4.50
CA GLU A 104 14.07 -11.67 4.97
C GLU A 104 12.72 -12.30 4.57
N ILE A 105 12.73 -13.62 4.31
CA ILE A 105 11.52 -14.37 3.99
C ILE A 105 10.78 -14.65 5.29
N ILE A 106 9.51 -14.22 5.36
CA ILE A 106 8.68 -14.40 6.55
C ILE A 106 8.41 -15.90 6.77
N PRO A 107 8.88 -16.47 7.89
CA PRO A 107 8.81 -17.90 8.14
C PRO A 107 7.43 -18.33 8.66
N GLU A 108 7.17 -19.63 8.64
CA GLU A 108 6.06 -20.23 9.38
C GLU A 108 6.34 -20.18 10.90
N CYS A 109 5.29 -20.05 11.71
CA CYS A 109 5.43 -20.21 13.15
C CYS A 109 5.78 -21.66 13.48
N LYS A 110 6.79 -21.86 14.33
CA LYS A 110 7.23 -23.19 14.79
C LYS A 110 6.11 -24.03 15.40
N SER A 111 5.12 -23.38 16.02
CA SER A 111 4.01 -24.06 16.71
C SER A 111 2.76 -24.24 15.84
N CYS A 112 2.51 -23.35 14.87
CA CYS A 112 1.27 -23.36 14.05
C CYS A 112 1.48 -23.86 12.62
N GLY A 113 2.73 -23.91 12.12
CA GLY A 113 3.05 -24.28 10.74
C GLY A 113 2.27 -23.44 9.72
N ILE A 114 1.61 -24.10 8.79
CA ILE A 114 0.77 -23.46 7.74
C ILE A 114 -0.40 -22.62 8.27
N LYS A 115 -0.84 -22.82 9.53
CA LYS A 115 -1.93 -22.04 10.15
C LYS A 115 -1.45 -20.73 10.75
N THR A 116 -0.25 -20.29 10.40
CA THR A 116 0.36 -19.08 10.97
C THR A 116 -0.34 -17.83 10.47
N HIS A 117 -0.68 -16.95 11.40
CA HIS A 117 -1.11 -15.59 11.11
C HIS A 117 -0.27 -14.64 11.94
N TRP A 118 0.61 -13.89 11.28
CA TRP A 118 1.47 -12.92 11.92
C TRP A 118 0.72 -11.60 12.13
N GLN A 119 1.06 -10.90 13.20
CA GLN A 119 0.63 -9.53 13.47
C GLN A 119 1.80 -8.76 14.09
N LEU A 120 1.85 -7.45 13.90
CA LEU A 120 2.80 -6.59 14.61
C LEU A 120 2.59 -6.71 16.12
N LYS A 121 3.69 -6.89 16.85
CA LYS A 121 3.69 -6.94 18.32
C LYS A 121 3.40 -5.56 18.95
#